data_AF-A0A015JUH8-F1
#
_entry.id   AF-A0A015JUH8-F1
#
_cell.length_a   1.000
_cell.length_b   1.000
_cell.length_c   1.000
_cell.angle_alpha   90.00
_cell.angle_beta   90.00
_cell.angle_gamma   90.00
#
_symmetry.space_group_name_H-M   'P 1'
#
loop_
_entity.id
_entity.type
_entity.pdbx_description
1 polymer ?
#
loop_
_entity_poly.entity_id
_entity_poly.type
_entity_poly.pdbx_seq_one_letter_code
_entity_poly.pdbx_strand_id
1 'polypeptide(L)'
;MLSIYAKIAYVIVGINVISHILTAVVSVVFKADILKLCAELNANIIASVNEKSGACNEEYDDFLKSIIMSAVVSTLISVYFAIVIASYAQRRNEKEKETTAADAAETHLYEKTSKL
;
A
#
# COMPACT_ATOMS: atom_id res chain seq x y z
N MET A 1 -17.45 -7.03 13.44
CA MET A 1 -17.43 -6.62 12.01
C MET A 1 -16.17 -5.83 11.63
N LEU A 2 -15.67 -4.89 12.44
CA LEU A 2 -14.50 -4.06 12.07
C LEU A 2 -13.18 -4.80 11.90
N SER A 3 -12.97 -5.96 12.53
CA SER A 3 -11.75 -6.76 12.35
C SER A 3 -11.60 -7.31 10.92
N ILE A 4 -12.71 -7.47 10.20
CA ILE A 4 -12.72 -7.90 8.79
C ILE A 4 -12.19 -6.78 7.90
N TYR A 5 -12.61 -5.53 8.14
CA TYR A 5 -12.11 -4.36 7.43
C TYR A 5 -10.61 -4.12 7.67
N ALA A 6 -10.14 -4.34 8.90
CA ALA A 6 -8.70 -4.29 9.19
C ALA A 6 -7.93 -5.37 8.40
N LYS A 7 -8.42 -6.62 8.37
CA LYS A 7 -7.79 -7.70 7.59
C LYS A 7 -7.75 -7.39 6.09
N ILE A 8 -8.84 -6.89 5.53
CA ILE A 8 -8.93 -6.52 4.11
C ILE A 8 -7.94 -5.38 3.79
N ALA A 9 -7.83 -4.37 4.66
CA ALA A 9 -6.88 -3.28 4.48
C ALA A 9 -5.43 -3.79 4.43
N TYR A 10 -5.04 -4.71 5.32
CA TYR A 10 -3.71 -5.32 5.30
C TYR A 10 -3.43 -6.14 4.03
N VAL A 11 -4.43 -6.86 3.51
CA VAL A 11 -4.30 -7.61 2.25
C VAL A 11 -4.08 -6.65 1.08
N ILE A 12 -4.82 -5.53 1.03
CA ILE A 12 -4.66 -4.50 0.00
C ILE A 12 -3.25 -3.89 0.05
N VAL A 13 -2.75 -3.57 1.24
CA VAL A 13 -1.37 -3.07 1.41
C VAL A 13 -0.36 -4.10 0.88
N GLY A 14 -0.54 -5.38 1.22
CA GLY A 14 0.33 -6.45 0.75
C GLY A 14 0.35 -6.59 -0.78
N ILE A 15 -0.81 -6.56 -1.42
CA ILE A 15 -0.92 -6.60 -2.88
C ILE A 15 -0.24 -5.38 -3.51
N ASN A 16 -0.42 -4.19 -2.91
CA ASN A 16 0.19 -2.96 -3.41
C ASN A 16 1.73 -3.03 -3.38
N VAL A 17 2.30 -3.52 -2.28
CA VAL A 17 3.75 -3.72 -2.15
C VAL A 17 4.27 -4.72 -3.19
N ILE A 18 3.59 -5.87 -3.36
CA ILE A 18 3.97 -6.88 -4.35
C ILE A 18 3.92 -6.29 -5.76
N SER A 19 2.87 -5.53 -6.09
CA SER A 19 2.71 -4.87 -7.39
C SER A 19 3.87 -3.92 -7.69
N HIS A 20 4.29 -3.11 -6.72
CA HIS A 20 5.44 -2.23 -6.88
C HIS A 20 6.75 -3.00 -7.07
N ILE A 21 6.97 -4.11 -6.34
CA ILE A 21 8.14 -4.97 -6.51
C ILE A 21 8.17 -5.57 -7.92
N LEU A 22 7.04 -6.13 -8.38
CA LEU A 22 6.93 -6.69 -9.73
C LEU A 22 7.20 -5.63 -10.79
N THR A 23 6.65 -4.42 -10.64
CA THR A 23 6.87 -3.32 -11.57
C THR A 23 8.36 -2.95 -11.65
N ALA A 24 9.04 -2.82 -10.50
CA ALA A 24 10.47 -2.53 -10.48
C ALA A 24 11.30 -3.67 -11.14
N VAL A 25 10.98 -4.93 -10.86
CA VAL A 25 11.65 -6.08 -11.47
C VAL A 25 11.46 -6.08 -12.99
N VAL A 26 10.24 -5.87 -13.47
CA VAL A 26 9.94 -5.76 -14.91
C VAL A 26 10.74 -4.61 -15.51
N SER A 27 10.74 -3.43 -14.92
CA SER A 27 11.51 -2.28 -15.42
C SER A 27 13.00 -2.57 -15.55
N VAL A 28 13.59 -3.30 -14.60
CA VAL A 28 15.02 -3.68 -14.63
C VAL A 28 15.30 -4.78 -15.66
N VAL A 29 14.47 -5.83 -15.71
CA VAL A 29 14.63 -6.95 -16.66
C VAL A 29 14.51 -6.47 -18.09
N PHE A 30 13.54 -5.60 -18.38
CA PHE A 30 13.29 -5.07 -19.71
C PHE A 30 14.08 -3.79 -20.01
N LYS A 31 15.09 -3.44 -19.20
CA LYS A 31 15.91 -2.22 -19.39
C LYS A 31 16.46 -2.12 -20.82
N ALA A 32 17.03 -3.20 -21.33
CA ALA A 32 17.65 -3.21 -22.66
C ALA A 32 16.62 -2.97 -23.77
N ASP A 33 15.43 -3.58 -23.67
CA ASP A 33 14.36 -3.41 -24.64
C ASP A 33 13.75 -2.01 -24.57
N ILE A 34 13.58 -1.45 -23.36
CA ILE A 34 13.10 -0.08 -23.15
C ILE A 34 14.08 0.94 -23.74
N LEU A 35 15.38 0.77 -23.49
CA LEU A 35 16.41 1.63 -24.07
C LEU A 35 16.46 1.51 -25.60
N LYS A 36 16.27 0.29 -26.13
CA LYS A 36 16.21 0.05 -27.57
C LYS A 36 15.00 0.72 -28.21
N LEU A 37 13.82 0.62 -27.59
CA LEU A 37 12.59 1.30 -28.00
C LEU A 37 12.75 2.82 -27.95
N CYS A 38 13.32 3.36 -26.88
CA CYS A 38 13.60 4.80 -26.76
C CYS A 38 14.55 5.27 -27.87
N ALA A 39 15.60 4.50 -28.14
CA ALA A 39 16.48 4.79 -29.25
C ALA A 39 15.68 4.72 -30.58
N GLU A 40 14.93 3.67 -30.86
CA GLU A 40 14.19 3.57 -32.12
C GLU A 40 13.22 4.75 -32.34
N LEU A 41 12.54 5.19 -31.28
CA LEU A 41 11.62 6.34 -31.30
C LEU A 41 12.36 7.68 -31.56
N ASN A 42 13.51 7.88 -30.93
CA ASN A 42 14.32 9.10 -31.08
C ASN A 42 15.22 9.10 -32.32
N ALA A 43 15.13 8.07 -33.18
CA ALA A 43 15.94 7.97 -34.39
C ALA A 43 15.72 9.12 -35.38
N ASN A 44 14.56 9.76 -35.37
CA ASN A 44 14.22 10.85 -36.29
C ASN A 44 14.47 12.25 -35.72
N ILE A 45 14.84 12.38 -34.44
CA ILE A 45 14.90 13.67 -33.73
C ILE A 45 16.35 14.07 -33.41
N ILE A 46 17.24 13.10 -33.11
CA ILE A 46 18.60 13.36 -32.63
C ILE A 46 19.64 12.85 -33.63
N ALA A 47 20.54 13.73 -34.05
CA ALA A 47 21.48 13.50 -35.16
C ALA A 47 22.64 12.54 -34.83
N SER A 48 22.96 12.31 -33.55
CA SER A 48 24.09 11.46 -33.14
C SER A 48 23.66 10.27 -32.28
N VAL A 49 24.21 9.08 -32.58
CA VAL A 49 23.91 7.82 -31.86
C VAL A 49 24.32 7.88 -30.39
N ASN A 50 25.38 8.63 -30.08
CA ASN A 50 25.91 8.76 -28.71
C ASN A 50 25.06 9.69 -27.83
N GLU A 51 24.59 10.84 -28.34
CA GLU A 51 23.64 11.69 -27.60
C GLU A 51 22.32 10.97 -27.35
N LYS A 52 21.86 10.22 -28.34
CA LYS A 52 20.64 9.44 -28.29
C LYS A 52 20.68 8.37 -27.19
N SER A 53 21.79 7.65 -27.06
CA SER A 53 21.95 6.66 -25.98
C SER A 53 22.09 7.31 -24.60
N GLY A 54 22.68 8.51 -24.53
CA GLY A 54 22.80 9.28 -23.28
C GLY A 54 21.44 9.74 -22.78
N ALA A 55 20.67 10.43 -23.62
CA ALA A 55 19.34 10.94 -23.29
C ALA A 55 18.37 9.84 -22.87
N CYS A 56 18.34 8.71 -23.60
CA CYS A 56 17.48 7.58 -23.25
C CYS A 56 17.85 6.92 -21.91
N ASN A 57 19.13 6.89 -21.54
CA ASN A 57 19.57 6.31 -20.27
C ASN A 57 19.25 7.24 -19.10
N GLU A 58 19.34 8.55 -19.30
CA GLU A 58 18.90 9.56 -18.32
C GLU A 58 17.38 9.52 -18.12
N GLU A 59 16.60 9.45 -19.20
CA GLU A 59 15.14 9.34 -19.15
C GLU A 59 14.69 8.02 -18.49
N TYR A 60 15.38 6.92 -18.78
CA TYR A 60 15.14 5.64 -18.10
C TYR A 60 15.44 5.73 -16.59
N ASP A 61 16.53 6.40 -16.21
CA ASP A 61 16.90 6.56 -14.79
C ASP A 61 15.88 7.43 -14.04
N ASP A 62 15.41 8.51 -14.66
CA ASP A 62 14.34 9.35 -14.10
C ASP A 62 13.00 8.61 -14.01
N PHE A 63 12.66 7.80 -15.02
CA PHE A 63 11.49 6.93 -14.98
C PHE A 63 11.58 5.92 -13.83
N LEU A 64 12.73 5.27 -13.66
CA LEU A 64 12.97 4.31 -12.59
C LEU A 64 12.90 4.97 -11.21
N LYS A 65 13.51 6.15 -11.05
CA LYS A 65 13.41 6.97 -9.83
C LYS A 65 11.97 7.34 -9.51
N SER A 66 11.18 7.73 -10.52
CA SER A 66 9.76 8.06 -10.36
C SER A 66 8.95 6.85 -9.88
N ILE A 67 9.17 5.66 -10.46
CA ILE A 67 8.54 4.42 -10.01
C ILE A 67 8.88 4.15 -8.54
N ILE A 68 10.16 4.20 -8.17
CA ILE A 68 10.60 3.95 -6.79
C ILE A 68 9.98 4.97 -5.83
N MET A 69 10.00 6.25 -6.17
CA MET A 69 9.42 7.31 -5.33
C MET A 69 7.91 7.11 -5.16
N SER A 70 7.20 6.77 -6.24
CA SER A 70 5.76 6.49 -6.19
C SER A 70 5.45 5.28 -5.30
N ALA A 71 6.27 4.24 -5.35
CA ALA A 71 6.13 3.05 -4.51
C ALA A 71 6.36 3.35 -3.02
N VAL A 72 7.34 4.20 -2.70
CA VAL A 72 7.60 4.64 -1.32
C VAL A 72 6.41 5.43 -0.80
N VAL A 73 5.93 6.43 -1.55
CA VAL A 73 4.81 7.28 -1.14
C VAL A 73 3.53 6.46 -0.99
N SER A 74 3.22 5.60 -1.95
CA SER A 74 2.02 4.75 -1.90
C SER A 74 2.06 3.79 -0.70
N THR A 75 3.23 3.23 -0.38
CA THR A 75 3.42 2.32 0.75
C THR A 75 3.23 3.06 2.07
N LEU A 76 3.83 4.25 2.23
CA LEU A 76 3.66 5.07 3.43
C LEU A 76 2.19 5.43 3.67
N ILE A 77 1.48 5.85 2.62
CA ILE A 77 0.04 6.17 2.68
C ILE A 77 -0.77 4.91 3.05
N SER A 78 -0.47 3.78 2.42
CA SER A 78 -1.16 2.50 2.68
C SER A 78 -0.99 2.05 4.13
N VAL A 79 0.23 2.13 4.67
CA VAL A 79 0.54 1.80 6.06
C VAL A 79 -0.17 2.75 7.02
N TYR A 80 -0.17 4.06 6.73
CA TYR A 80 -0.89 5.05 7.53
C TYR A 80 -2.38 4.72 7.64
N PHE A 81 -3.05 4.45 6.51
CA PHE A 81 -4.46 4.08 6.52
C PHE A 81 -4.71 2.75 7.26
N ALA A 82 -3.83 1.77 7.12
CA ALA A 82 -3.94 0.51 7.86
C ALA A 82 -3.87 0.73 9.38
N ILE A 83 -2.95 1.59 9.85
CA ILE A 83 -2.82 1.95 11.27
C ILE A 83 -4.08 2.68 11.76
N VAL A 84 -4.58 3.66 10.99
CA VAL A 84 -5.80 4.40 11.34
C VAL A 84 -7.02 3.48 11.44
N ILE A 85 -7.20 2.57 10.48
CA ILE A 85 -8.30 1.60 10.50
C ILE A 85 -8.16 0.62 11.67
N ALA A 86 -6.94 0.11 11.92
CA ALA A 86 -6.68 -0.82 13.02
C ALA A 86 -6.93 -0.17 14.39
N SER A 87 -6.44 1.05 14.60
CA SER A 87 -6.64 1.80 15.84
C SER A 87 -8.11 2.17 16.07
N TYR A 88 -8.84 2.53 15.02
CA TYR A 88 -10.28 2.76 15.09
C TYR A 88 -11.05 1.48 15.43
N ALA A 89 -10.70 0.35 14.81
CA ALA A 89 -11.28 -0.95 15.10
C ALA A 89 -11.01 -1.40 16.54
N GLN A 90 -9.79 -1.19 17.05
CA GLN A 90 -9.43 -1.53 18.41
C GLN A 90 -10.24 -0.71 19.43
N ARG A 91 -10.26 0.62 19.31
CA ARG A 91 -11.00 1.49 20.23
C ARG A 91 -12.49 1.18 20.28
N ARG A 92 -13.09 0.79 19.14
CA ARG A 92 -14.51 0.42 19.10
C ARG A 92 -14.77 -0.94 19.75
N ASN A 93 -13.90 -1.93 19.51
CA ASN A 93 -14.00 -3.23 20.17
C ASN A 93 -13.82 -3.13 21.70
N GLU A 94 -12.95 -2.24 22.18
CA GLU A 94 -12.77 -1.99 23.62
C GLU A 94 -14.05 -1.42 24.24
N LYS A 95 -14.66 -0.42 23.59
CA LYS A 95 -15.94 0.13 24.03
C LYS A 95 -17.08 -0.89 24.01
N GLU A 96 -17.20 -1.68 22.95
CA GLU A 96 -18.22 -2.74 22.87
C GLU A 96 -18.04 -3.79 23.98
N LYS A 97 -16.80 -4.14 24.35
CA LYS A 97 -16.52 -5.06 25.46
C LYS A 97 -16.86 -4.47 26.82
N GLU A 98 -16.56 -3.18 27.06
CA GLU A 98 -16.94 -2.51 28.30
C GLU A 98 -18.46 -2.43 28.48
N THR A 99 -19.21 -2.08 27.43
CA THR A 99 -20.68 -2.04 27.49
C THR A 99 -21.26 -3.43 27.74
N THR A 100 -20.74 -4.46 27.07
CA THR A 100 -21.22 -5.84 27.27
C THR A 100 -20.90 -6.36 28.68
N ALA A 101 -19.75 -5.99 29.25
CA ALA A 101 -19.38 -6.37 30.61
C ALA A 101 -20.22 -5.63 31.66
N ALA A 102 -20.57 -4.37 31.42
CA ALA A 102 -21.46 -3.60 32.28
C ALA A 102 -22.89 -4.17 32.27
N ASP A 103 -23.45 -4.47 31.09
CA ASP A 103 -24.78 -5.07 30.96
C ASP A 103 -24.85 -6.47 31.61
N ALA A 104 -23.80 -7.29 31.45
CA ALA A 104 -23.71 -8.61 32.08
C ALA A 104 -23.60 -8.51 33.61
N ALA A 105 -22.90 -7.51 34.14
CA ALA A 105 -22.81 -7.28 35.57
C ALA A 105 -24.15 -6.80 36.16
N GLU A 106 -24.88 -5.95 35.44
CA GLU A 106 -26.18 -5.42 35.87
C GLU A 106 -27.26 -6.53 35.89
N THR A 107 -27.30 -7.40 34.87
CA THR A 107 -28.21 -8.56 34.84
C THR A 107 -27.93 -9.54 35.97
N HIS A 108 -26.65 -9.80 36.28
CA HIS A 108 -26.28 -10.70 37.38
C HIS A 108 -26.66 -10.15 38.77
N LEU A 109 -26.69 -8.83 38.92
CA LEU A 109 -27.09 -8.14 40.15
C LEU A 109 -28.60 -8.19 40.34
N TYR A 110 -29.36 -8.00 39.25
CA TYR A 110 -30.83 -8.08 39.25
C TYR A 110 -31.34 -9.49 39.57
N GLU A 111 -30.72 -10.54 39.03
CA GLU A 111 -31.09 -11.93 39.34
C GLU A 111 -30.81 -12.30 40.80
N LYS A 112 -29.79 -11.70 41.41
CA LYS A 112 -29.42 -11.94 42.80
C LYS A 112 -30.37 -11.26 43.78
N THR A 113 -30.89 -10.07 43.44
CA THR A 113 -31.86 -9.34 44.27
C THR A 113 -33.30 -9.85 44.09
N SER A 114 -33.66 -10.44 42.96
CA SER A 114 -35.02 -10.98 42.74
C SER A 114 -35.29 -12.33 43.43
N LYS A 115 -34.25 -12.97 44.01
CA LYS A 115 -34.36 -14.26 44.72
C LYS A 115 -34.38 -14.13 46.25
N LEU A 116 -34.38 -12.90 46.77
CA LEU A 116 -34.63 -12.57 48.19
C LEU A 116 -36.09 -12.15 48.37
#